data_AF-A0A1F8PJ70-F1
#
_entry.id   AF-A0A1F8PJ70-F1
#
_cell.length_a   1.000
_cell.length_b   1.000
_cell.length_c   1.000
_cell.angle_alpha   90.00
_cell.angle_beta   90.00
_cell.angle_gamma   90.00
#
_symmetry.space_group_name_H-M   'P 1'
#
loop_
_entity.id
_entity.type
_entity.pdbx_description
1 polymer ?
#
loop_
_entity_poly.entity_id
_entity_poly.type
_entity_poly.pdbx_seq_one_letter_code
_entity_poly.pdbx_strand_id
1 'polypeptide(L)'
;MDNIPDPVWGYDKIKNGFSIFQTEQEWKDYIDVSGAISYLKHLQKELEDDFYPAYEAYNGRNIGYFALPRIIFPYITFLGILFSGKKNSHYAIDYMNKYLSKVNEKFGNKERCEFIYRVYRHGLAHTNMPELASENGKVFGWNITFDDSKHLKVDNNPRINGKNALLSISPKKLADEVIASIDEYIKDLETKQALFDNFKKGFLCMATASSKLTIPDCLKEEQW
;
A
#
# COMPACT_ATOMS: atom_id res chain seq x y z
N MET A 1 -8.15 34.51 18.18
CA MET A 1 -8.14 33.05 18.33
C MET A 1 -6.75 32.61 17.92
N ASP A 2 -5.95 32.15 18.87
CA ASP A 2 -4.62 31.66 18.55
C ASP A 2 -4.75 30.40 17.70
N ASN A 3 -4.02 30.38 16.60
CA ASN A 3 -4.01 29.28 15.65
C ASN A 3 -3.13 28.17 16.26
N ILE A 4 -3.69 27.41 17.21
CA ILE A 4 -2.99 26.28 17.83
C ILE A 4 -2.75 25.24 16.71
N PRO A 5 -1.50 24.85 16.42
CA PRO A 5 -1.22 23.84 15.41
C PRO A 5 -1.91 22.52 15.75
N ASP A 6 -2.40 21.81 14.74
CA ASP A 6 -3.01 20.51 14.97
C ASP A 6 -1.96 19.49 15.43
N PRO A 7 -2.25 18.69 16.47
CA PRO A 7 -1.35 17.65 16.93
C PRO A 7 -1.21 16.54 15.87
N VAL A 8 -0.08 15.85 15.89
CA VAL A 8 0.24 14.76 14.97
C VAL A 8 0.29 13.44 15.72
N TRP A 9 -0.45 12.44 15.23
CA TRP A 9 -0.28 11.05 15.67
C TRP A 9 0.91 10.43 14.91
N GLY A 10 2.10 10.61 15.46
CA GLY A 10 3.37 10.31 14.81
C GLY A 10 3.97 9.00 15.28
N TYR A 11 4.77 8.36 14.42
CA TYR A 11 5.59 7.22 14.84
C TYR A 11 6.69 7.69 15.80
N ASP A 12 6.76 7.03 16.96
CA ASP A 12 7.72 7.23 18.02
C ASP A 12 8.81 6.15 17.94
N LYS A 13 9.99 6.53 17.45
CA LYS A 13 11.14 5.63 17.26
C LYS A 13 11.72 5.07 18.58
N ILE A 14 11.45 5.69 19.73
CA ILE A 14 11.92 5.21 21.03
C ILE A 14 10.95 4.16 21.58
N LYS A 15 9.65 4.42 21.47
CA LYS A 15 8.61 3.47 21.94
C LYS A 15 8.32 2.35 20.96
N ASN A 16 8.80 2.46 19.72
CA ASN A 16 8.46 1.56 18.62
C ASN A 16 6.93 1.45 18.42
N GLY A 17 6.26 2.60 18.36
CA GLY A 17 4.80 2.69 18.27
C GLY A 17 4.37 4.10 17.87
N PHE A 18 3.16 4.52 18.22
CA PHE A 18 2.69 5.88 17.94
C PHE A 18 2.56 6.72 19.21
N SER A 19 2.80 8.02 19.09
CA SER A 19 2.59 9.01 20.15
C SER A 19 2.04 10.30 19.56
N ILE A 20 1.45 11.13 20.42
CA ILE A 20 0.96 12.45 20.04
C ILE A 20 2.13 13.44 20.14
N PHE A 21 2.40 14.13 19.04
CA PHE A 21 3.31 15.28 18.95
C PHE A 21 2.44 16.54 18.89
N GLN A 22 2.83 17.60 19.60
CA GLN A 22 2.06 18.84 19.70
C GLN A 22 1.97 19.57 18.37
N THR A 23 2.99 19.43 17.51
CA THR A 23 3.01 20.07 16.19
C THR A 23 3.62 19.16 15.13
N GLU A 24 3.30 19.42 13.85
CA GLU A 24 4.00 18.77 12.74
C GLU A 24 5.52 19.00 12.77
N GLN A 25 5.95 20.21 13.17
CA GLN A 25 7.36 20.57 13.17
C GLN A 25 8.12 19.77 14.23
N GLU A 26 7.52 19.60 15.42
CA GLU A 26 8.08 18.76 16.48
C GLU A 26 8.31 17.32 15.98
N TRP A 27 7.33 16.73 15.31
CA TRP A 27 7.50 15.38 14.75
C TRP A 27 8.57 15.36 13.64
N LYS A 28 8.60 16.36 12.74
CA LYS A 28 9.62 16.47 11.69
C LYS A 28 11.03 16.56 12.26
N ASP A 29 11.22 17.29 13.36
CA ASP A 29 12.52 17.46 14.00
C ASP A 29 12.91 16.20 14.81
N TYR A 30 11.91 15.50 15.35
CA TYR A 30 12.10 14.25 16.09
C TYR A 30 12.49 13.06 15.19
N ILE A 31 11.83 12.91 14.05
CA ILE A 31 12.04 11.79 13.15
C ILE A 31 13.31 11.99 12.31
N ASP A 32 14.22 11.02 12.39
CA ASP A 32 15.43 10.92 11.57
C ASP A 32 15.33 9.72 10.60
N VAL A 33 16.36 9.54 9.77
CA VAL A 33 16.42 8.44 8.80
C VAL A 33 16.29 7.08 9.49
N SER A 34 16.92 6.89 10.65
CA SER A 34 16.85 5.62 11.38
C SER A 34 15.43 5.33 11.90
N GLY A 35 14.71 6.35 12.37
CA GLY A 35 13.32 6.25 12.77
C GLY A 35 12.39 5.94 11.59
N ALA A 36 12.63 6.55 10.44
CA ALA A 36 11.89 6.23 9.22
C ALA A 36 12.13 4.79 8.74
N ILE A 37 13.36 4.30 8.81
CA ILE A 37 13.70 2.90 8.50
C ILE A 37 13.01 1.95 9.49
N SER A 38 13.03 2.28 10.79
CA SER A 38 12.34 1.50 11.81
C SER A 38 10.83 1.41 11.53
N TYR A 39 10.22 2.51 11.12
CA TYR A 39 8.81 2.52 10.71
C TYR A 39 8.55 1.66 9.47
N LEU A 40 9.40 1.75 8.44
CA LEU A 40 9.25 0.91 7.24
C LEU A 40 9.39 -0.59 7.55
N LYS A 41 10.30 -0.96 8.47
CA LYS A 41 10.42 -2.34 8.97
C LYS A 41 9.20 -2.77 9.78
N HIS A 42 8.59 -1.85 10.52
CA HIS A 42 7.32 -2.12 11.19
C HIS A 42 6.22 -2.41 10.18
N LEU A 43 6.08 -1.60 9.11
CA LEU A 43 5.12 -1.85 8.04
C LEU A 43 5.34 -3.19 7.32
N GLN A 44 6.60 -3.60 7.12
CA GLN A 44 6.90 -4.94 6.60
C GLN A 44 6.33 -6.01 7.53
N LYS A 45 6.63 -5.91 8.83
CA LYS A 45 6.17 -6.87 9.84
C LYS A 45 4.65 -6.92 9.97
N GLU A 46 3.99 -5.76 9.95
CA GLU A 46 2.52 -5.67 9.97
C GLU A 46 1.91 -6.36 8.75
N LEU A 47 2.46 -6.12 7.54
CA LEU A 47 1.98 -6.80 6.34
C LEU A 47 2.17 -8.33 6.45
N GLU A 48 3.30 -8.81 6.96
CA GLU A 48 3.52 -10.24 7.20
C GLU A 48 2.49 -10.83 8.17
N ASP A 49 2.26 -10.17 9.30
CA ASP A 49 1.37 -10.62 10.37
C ASP A 49 -0.12 -10.57 9.97
N ASP A 50 -0.51 -9.62 9.13
CA ASP A 50 -1.86 -9.55 8.59
C ASP A 50 -2.06 -10.58 7.47
N PHE A 51 -1.09 -10.67 6.56
CA PHE A 51 -1.25 -11.39 5.30
C PHE A 51 -1.11 -12.90 5.46
N TYR A 52 -0.01 -13.39 6.06
CA TYR A 52 0.28 -14.82 6.04
C TYR A 52 -0.74 -15.66 6.83
N PRO A 53 -1.21 -15.25 8.02
CA PRO A 53 -2.29 -15.97 8.69
C PRO A 53 -3.58 -16.04 7.86
N ALA A 54 -3.94 -14.94 7.18
CA ALA A 54 -5.09 -14.92 6.28
C ALA A 54 -4.87 -15.83 5.06
N TYR A 55 -3.67 -15.82 4.47
CA TYR A 55 -3.30 -16.67 3.35
C TYR A 55 -3.41 -18.16 3.72
N GLU A 56 -2.83 -18.57 4.84
CA GLU A 56 -2.90 -19.96 5.32
C GLU A 56 -4.35 -20.41 5.58
N ALA A 57 -5.19 -19.51 6.08
CA ALA A 57 -6.60 -19.81 6.30
C ALA A 57 -7.40 -20.03 4.99
N TYR A 58 -6.95 -19.46 3.87
CA TYR A 58 -7.65 -19.49 2.57
C TYR A 58 -7.03 -20.44 1.56
N ASN A 59 -5.73 -20.69 1.64
CA ASN A 59 -4.99 -21.54 0.72
C ASN A 59 -5.55 -22.97 0.71
N GLY A 60 -5.70 -23.56 -0.47
CA GLY A 60 -6.30 -24.89 -0.66
C GLY A 60 -7.82 -24.97 -0.41
N ARG A 61 -8.47 -23.90 0.05
CA ARG A 61 -9.93 -23.87 0.34
C ARG A 61 -10.75 -23.13 -0.70
N ASN A 62 -10.12 -22.51 -1.70
CA ASN A 62 -10.78 -21.72 -2.76
C ASN A 62 -11.72 -20.60 -2.24
N ILE A 63 -11.42 -20.02 -1.07
CA ILE A 63 -12.15 -18.90 -0.46
C ILE A 63 -11.22 -17.69 -0.26
N GLY A 64 -11.77 -16.55 0.15
CA GLY A 64 -10.97 -15.38 0.56
C GLY A 64 -10.14 -14.73 -0.55
N TYR A 65 -10.39 -15.08 -1.81
CA TYR A 65 -9.62 -14.63 -2.97
C TYR A 65 -9.52 -13.11 -3.06
N PHE A 66 -10.60 -12.37 -2.81
CA PHE A 66 -10.58 -10.89 -2.80
C PHE A 66 -10.17 -10.26 -1.47
N ALA A 67 -10.13 -11.02 -0.37
CA ALA A 67 -9.68 -10.51 0.93
C ALA A 67 -8.17 -10.27 0.93
N LEU A 68 -7.39 -11.18 0.34
CA LEU A 68 -5.92 -11.10 0.33
C LEU A 68 -5.38 -9.85 -0.39
N PRO A 69 -5.83 -9.47 -1.61
CA PRO A 69 -5.45 -8.19 -2.20
C PRO A 69 -5.82 -6.97 -1.35
N ARG A 70 -6.94 -7.02 -0.60
CA ARG A 70 -7.35 -5.90 0.27
C ARG A 70 -6.43 -5.68 1.45
N ILE A 71 -5.66 -6.69 1.85
CA ILE A 71 -4.58 -6.52 2.82
C ILE A 71 -3.42 -5.79 2.15
N ILE A 72 -3.01 -6.21 0.95
CA ILE A 72 -1.76 -5.75 0.31
C ILE A 72 -1.85 -4.32 -0.27
N PHE A 73 -2.90 -4.01 -1.03
CA PHE A 73 -2.94 -2.76 -1.81
C PHE A 73 -3.03 -1.45 -0.99
N PRO A 74 -3.62 -1.44 0.23
CA PRO A 74 -3.46 -0.31 1.14
C PRO A 74 -1.98 0.00 1.45
N TYR A 75 -1.14 -1.02 1.66
CA TYR A 75 0.31 -0.82 1.85
C TYR A 75 0.95 -0.21 0.60
N ILE A 76 0.66 -0.73 -0.60
CA ILE A 76 1.18 -0.16 -1.86
C ILE A 76 0.77 1.31 -2.00
N THR A 77 -0.47 1.64 -1.66
CA THR A 77 -0.98 3.02 -1.70
C THR A 77 -0.22 3.91 -0.73
N PHE A 78 -0.05 3.45 0.51
CA PHE A 78 0.63 4.20 1.54
C PHE A 78 2.14 4.37 1.25
N LEU A 79 2.81 3.32 0.80
CA LEU A 79 4.21 3.36 0.35
C LEU A 79 4.40 4.34 -0.81
N GLY A 80 3.45 4.40 -1.75
CA GLY A 80 3.43 5.43 -2.80
C GLY A 80 3.37 6.85 -2.26
N ILE A 81 2.57 7.09 -1.22
CA ILE A 81 2.45 8.40 -0.56
C ILE A 81 3.75 8.76 0.17
N LEU A 82 4.36 7.80 0.89
CA LEU A 82 5.66 8.00 1.55
C LEU A 82 6.76 8.33 0.53
N PHE A 83 6.80 7.59 -0.59
CA PHE A 83 7.77 7.78 -1.65
C PHE A 83 7.67 9.17 -2.32
N SER A 84 6.44 9.63 -2.59
CA SER A 84 6.22 10.89 -3.32
C SER A 84 6.12 12.13 -2.44
N GLY A 85 5.81 11.94 -1.16
CA GLY A 85 5.44 13.01 -0.25
C GLY A 85 4.08 13.65 -0.53
N LYS A 86 3.21 13.01 -1.31
CA LYS A 86 1.94 13.58 -1.77
C LYS A 86 0.82 12.55 -1.80
N LYS A 87 -0.40 12.98 -1.46
CA LYS A 87 -1.60 12.13 -1.41
C LYS A 87 -2.26 12.01 -2.79
N ASN A 88 -1.79 11.07 -3.60
CA ASN A 88 -2.45 10.71 -4.86
C ASN A 88 -2.18 9.24 -5.22
N SER A 89 -3.19 8.59 -5.78
CA SER A 89 -3.12 7.21 -6.28
C SER A 89 -2.05 6.94 -7.31
N HIS A 90 -1.70 7.90 -8.17
CA HIS A 90 -0.68 7.64 -9.19
C HIS A 90 0.70 7.35 -8.58
N TYR A 91 0.94 7.80 -7.34
CA TYR A 91 2.18 7.49 -6.65
C TYR A 91 2.29 6.04 -6.21
N ALA A 92 1.17 5.34 -6.04
CA ALA A 92 1.18 3.88 -5.87
C ALA A 92 1.73 3.20 -7.13
N ILE A 93 1.30 3.66 -8.32
CA ILE A 93 1.78 3.17 -9.62
C ILE A 93 3.27 3.47 -9.78
N ASP A 94 3.71 4.69 -9.44
CA ASP A 94 5.11 5.07 -9.51
C ASP A 94 5.98 4.26 -8.54
N TYR A 95 5.48 3.99 -7.32
CA TYR A 95 6.16 3.11 -6.36
C TYR A 95 6.29 1.69 -6.90
N MET A 96 5.21 1.11 -7.45
CA MET A 96 5.26 -0.22 -8.07
C MET A 96 6.29 -0.25 -9.20
N ASN A 97 6.25 0.73 -10.10
CA ASN A 97 7.17 0.79 -11.21
C ASN A 97 8.62 1.03 -10.78
N LYS A 98 8.85 1.72 -9.66
CA LYS A 98 10.20 2.05 -9.17
C LYS A 98 10.84 0.97 -8.28
N TYR A 99 10.07 0.41 -7.35
CA TYR A 99 10.60 -0.48 -6.31
C TYR A 99 10.16 -1.93 -6.47
N LEU A 100 8.90 -2.21 -6.83
CA LEU A 100 8.51 -3.59 -7.14
C LEU A 100 9.24 -4.09 -8.41
N SER A 101 9.60 -3.21 -9.35
CA SER A 101 10.38 -3.59 -10.53
C SER A 101 11.80 -4.04 -10.23
N LYS A 102 12.38 -3.60 -9.10
CA LYS A 102 13.70 -4.07 -8.63
C LYS A 102 13.63 -5.51 -8.08
N VAL A 103 12.46 -5.94 -7.62
CA VAL A 103 12.22 -7.30 -7.11
C VAL A 103 11.72 -8.22 -8.22
N ASN A 104 10.82 -7.73 -9.07
CA ASN A 104 10.26 -8.43 -10.21
C ASN A 104 10.14 -7.48 -11.41
N GLU A 105 10.99 -7.70 -12.41
CA GLU A 105 11.11 -6.86 -13.62
C GLU A 105 9.78 -6.64 -14.36
N LYS A 106 8.78 -7.51 -14.15
CA LYS A 106 7.46 -7.37 -14.76
C LYS A 106 6.75 -6.09 -14.32
N PHE A 107 7.06 -5.52 -13.16
CA PHE A 107 6.55 -4.20 -12.76
C PHE A 107 7.28 -3.03 -13.43
N GLY A 108 8.36 -3.28 -14.17
CA GLY A 108 9.05 -2.27 -14.98
C GLY A 108 8.18 -1.68 -16.09
N ASN A 109 7.08 -2.34 -16.46
CA ASN A 109 6.06 -1.77 -17.34
C ASN A 109 5.02 -0.97 -16.52
N LYS A 110 5.00 0.36 -16.72
CA LYS A 110 4.11 1.28 -16.01
C LYS A 110 2.62 1.06 -16.35
N GLU A 111 2.28 0.77 -17.60
CA GLU A 111 0.90 0.48 -18.02
C GLU A 111 0.36 -0.77 -17.31
N ARG A 112 1.22 -1.79 -17.10
CA ARG A 112 0.85 -2.96 -16.31
C ARG A 112 0.59 -2.60 -14.85
N CYS A 113 1.43 -1.76 -14.24
CA CYS A 113 1.22 -1.30 -12.88
C CYS A 113 -0.08 -0.50 -12.74
N GLU A 114 -0.36 0.37 -13.70
CA GLU A 114 -1.60 1.13 -13.78
C GLU A 114 -2.81 0.21 -13.90
N PHE A 115 -2.78 -0.77 -14.80
CA PHE A 115 -3.86 -1.75 -14.94
C PHE A 115 -4.11 -2.51 -13.63
N ILE A 116 -3.06 -3.05 -13.00
CA ILE A 116 -3.15 -3.75 -11.71
C ILE A 116 -3.80 -2.81 -10.66
N TYR A 117 -3.22 -1.65 -10.44
CA TYR A 117 -3.68 -0.75 -9.39
C TYR A 117 -5.11 -0.23 -9.65
N ARG A 118 -5.47 0.02 -10.92
CA ARG A 118 -6.81 0.43 -11.32
C ARG A 118 -7.87 -0.63 -10.99
N VAL A 119 -7.64 -1.89 -11.38
CA VAL A 119 -8.58 -3.00 -11.12
C VAL A 119 -8.86 -3.17 -9.63
N TYR A 120 -7.84 -2.99 -8.78
CA TYR A 120 -8.03 -2.94 -7.34
C TYR A 120 -8.83 -1.71 -6.92
N ARG A 121 -8.35 -0.50 -7.25
CA ARG A 121 -8.88 0.73 -6.68
C ARG A 121 -10.31 0.99 -7.09
N HIS A 122 -10.61 0.90 -8.38
CA HIS A 122 -11.93 1.21 -8.91
C HIS A 122 -12.90 0.01 -8.86
N GLY A 123 -12.36 -1.19 -8.66
CA GLY A 123 -13.13 -2.39 -8.38
C GLY A 123 -13.09 -2.77 -6.91
N LEU A 124 -12.15 -3.65 -6.55
CA LEU A 124 -12.13 -4.38 -5.29
C LEU A 124 -12.20 -3.50 -4.03
N ALA A 125 -11.61 -2.30 -4.06
CA ALA A 125 -11.61 -1.37 -2.94
C ALA A 125 -12.97 -0.69 -2.74
N HIS A 126 -13.79 -0.56 -3.78
CA HIS A 126 -15.05 0.18 -3.75
C HIS A 126 -16.31 -0.69 -3.88
N THR A 127 -16.27 -1.83 -4.59
CA THR A 127 -17.48 -2.54 -5.02
C THR A 127 -17.51 -4.05 -4.69
N ASN A 128 -16.58 -4.51 -3.85
CA ASN A 128 -16.30 -5.91 -3.55
C ASN A 128 -15.92 -6.79 -4.78
N MET A 129 -15.96 -6.26 -6.00
CA MET A 129 -15.70 -6.93 -7.27
C MET A 129 -14.55 -6.26 -8.04
N PRO A 130 -13.67 -6.99 -8.73
CA PRO A 130 -12.62 -6.40 -9.55
C PRO A 130 -13.22 -5.71 -10.77
N GLU A 131 -12.67 -4.55 -11.13
CA GLU A 131 -13.05 -3.87 -12.36
C GLU A 131 -12.56 -4.67 -13.57
N LEU A 132 -13.31 -4.62 -14.67
CA LEU A 132 -12.86 -5.10 -15.98
C LEU A 132 -12.49 -3.91 -16.84
N ALA A 133 -11.39 -3.99 -17.57
CA ALA A 133 -11.06 -3.04 -18.62
C ALA A 133 -11.51 -3.57 -19.98
N SER A 134 -11.85 -2.68 -20.90
CA SER A 134 -12.18 -3.06 -22.27
C SER A 134 -11.48 -2.14 -23.26
N GLU A 135 -10.90 -2.71 -24.30
CA GLU A 135 -10.23 -1.97 -25.37
C GLU A 135 -10.37 -2.72 -26.70
N ASN A 136 -10.77 -2.04 -27.77
CA ASN A 136 -10.91 -2.62 -29.12
C ASN A 136 -11.73 -3.93 -29.16
N GLY A 137 -12.81 -3.98 -28.37
CA GLY A 137 -13.67 -5.16 -28.25
C GLY A 137 -13.03 -6.35 -27.51
N LYS A 138 -11.87 -6.15 -26.88
CA LYS A 138 -11.25 -7.09 -25.95
C LYS A 138 -11.55 -6.73 -24.50
N VAL A 139 -11.68 -7.73 -23.64
CA VAL A 139 -11.90 -7.56 -22.20
C VAL A 139 -10.68 -8.05 -21.42
N PHE A 140 -10.22 -7.24 -20.49
CA PHE A 140 -9.07 -7.50 -19.63
C PHE A 140 -9.53 -7.52 -18.18
N GLY A 141 -9.08 -8.53 -17.43
CA GLY A 141 -9.43 -8.68 -16.02
C GLY A 141 -8.34 -9.34 -15.21
N TRP A 142 -8.64 -9.58 -13.94
CA TRP A 142 -7.80 -10.38 -13.06
C TRP A 142 -8.26 -11.82 -12.98
N ASN A 143 -7.30 -12.71 -12.81
CA ASN A 143 -7.52 -14.04 -12.28
C ASN A 143 -6.71 -14.17 -10.98
N ILE A 144 -7.37 -14.41 -9.85
CA ILE A 144 -6.64 -14.68 -8.60
C ILE A 144 -6.24 -16.15 -8.58
N THR A 145 -4.97 -16.41 -8.29
CA THR A 145 -4.41 -17.75 -8.32
C THR A 145 -3.55 -18.01 -7.09
N PHE A 146 -3.57 -19.25 -6.59
CA PHE A 146 -2.66 -19.70 -5.53
C PHE A 146 -1.39 -20.37 -6.10
N ASP A 147 -1.23 -20.35 -7.43
CA ASP A 147 -0.04 -20.84 -8.13
C ASP A 147 0.89 -19.65 -8.42
N ASP A 148 1.93 -19.51 -7.58
CA ASP A 148 2.92 -18.43 -7.69
C ASP A 148 3.64 -18.42 -9.04
N SER A 149 3.77 -19.57 -9.69
CA SER A 149 4.39 -19.67 -11.01
C SER A 149 3.56 -18.96 -12.09
N LYS A 150 2.28 -18.67 -11.84
CA LYS A 150 1.38 -17.94 -12.73
C LYS A 150 1.35 -16.44 -12.45
N HIS A 151 2.03 -15.95 -11.41
CA HIS A 151 2.00 -14.53 -11.09
C HIS A 151 2.42 -13.64 -12.28
N LEU A 152 1.58 -12.67 -12.61
CA LEU A 152 1.71 -11.74 -13.72
C LEU A 152 1.88 -12.43 -15.08
N LYS A 153 1.33 -13.63 -15.25
CA LYS A 153 1.14 -14.24 -16.57
C LYS A 153 -0.22 -13.85 -17.12
N VAL A 154 -0.27 -13.58 -18.42
CA VAL A 154 -1.51 -13.28 -19.14
C VAL A 154 -2.02 -14.58 -19.75
N ASP A 155 -3.25 -14.95 -19.40
CA ASP A 155 -4.00 -15.98 -20.10
C ASP A 155 -4.79 -15.34 -21.24
N ASN A 156 -4.43 -15.66 -22.48
CA ASN A 156 -5.05 -15.13 -23.70
C ASN A 156 -6.20 -16.02 -24.23
N ASN A 157 -6.58 -17.08 -23.51
CA ASN A 157 -7.70 -17.94 -23.90
C ASN A 157 -8.69 -18.21 -22.75
N PRO A 158 -9.23 -17.19 -22.06
CA PRO A 158 -10.15 -17.41 -20.96
C PRO A 158 -11.55 -17.72 -21.52
N ARG A 159 -11.84 -19.02 -21.66
CA ARG A 159 -13.15 -19.68 -21.88
C ARG A 159 -14.08 -19.16 -23.01
N ILE A 160 -13.84 -18.04 -23.67
CA ILE A 160 -14.69 -17.49 -24.75
C ILE A 160 -13.83 -16.74 -25.80
N ASN A 161 -13.72 -17.32 -27.00
CA ASN A 161 -13.40 -16.69 -28.29
C ASN A 161 -12.17 -15.77 -28.41
N GLY A 162 -11.05 -16.01 -27.73
CA GLY A 162 -9.75 -15.34 -28.01
C GLY A 162 -9.75 -13.80 -27.91
N LYS A 163 -10.84 -13.19 -27.41
CA LYS A 163 -11.05 -11.75 -27.27
C LYS A 163 -10.82 -11.26 -25.84
N ASN A 164 -10.53 -12.17 -24.93
CA ASN A 164 -10.43 -11.86 -23.51
C ASN A 164 -9.02 -12.19 -23.02
N ALA A 165 -8.51 -11.44 -22.05
CA ALA A 165 -7.23 -11.70 -21.42
C ALA A 165 -7.33 -11.54 -19.91
N LEU A 166 -6.80 -12.50 -19.16
CA LEU A 166 -6.76 -12.43 -17.70
C LEU A 166 -5.32 -12.35 -17.21
N LEU A 167 -5.01 -11.30 -16.45
CA LEU A 167 -3.75 -11.18 -15.73
C LEU A 167 -3.86 -11.97 -14.42
N SER A 168 -3.02 -12.98 -14.27
CA SER A 168 -3.00 -13.79 -13.05
C SER A 168 -2.28 -13.05 -11.92
N ILE A 169 -2.94 -12.88 -10.78
CA ILE A 169 -2.38 -12.30 -9.56
C ILE A 169 -2.30 -13.41 -8.51
N SER A 170 -1.08 -13.76 -8.08
CA SER A 170 -0.89 -14.53 -6.86
C SER A 170 -0.79 -13.54 -5.71
N PRO A 171 -1.72 -13.55 -4.74
CA PRO A 171 -1.63 -12.66 -3.59
C PRO A 171 -0.36 -12.92 -2.79
N LYS A 172 0.05 -14.18 -2.61
CA LYS A 172 1.28 -14.51 -1.87
C LYS A 172 2.50 -13.92 -2.55
N LYS A 173 2.64 -14.17 -3.86
CA LYS A 173 3.79 -13.65 -4.60
C LYS A 173 3.82 -12.11 -4.58
N LEU A 174 2.66 -11.46 -4.71
CA LEU A 174 2.55 -10.01 -4.62
C LEU A 174 2.93 -9.50 -3.21
N ALA A 175 2.49 -10.15 -2.13
CA ALA A 175 2.86 -9.79 -0.77
C ALA A 175 4.38 -9.90 -0.55
N ASP A 176 4.97 -11.04 -0.94
CA ASP A 176 6.42 -11.27 -0.87
C ASP A 176 7.20 -10.16 -1.63
N GLU A 177 6.70 -9.75 -2.80
CA GLU A 177 7.30 -8.70 -3.63
C GLU A 177 7.15 -7.30 -3.03
N VAL A 178 6.01 -6.99 -2.40
CA VAL A 178 5.82 -5.73 -1.68
C VAL A 178 6.76 -5.65 -0.48
N ILE A 179 6.84 -6.71 0.33
CA ILE A 179 7.76 -6.78 1.49
C ILE A 179 9.20 -6.54 1.04
N ALA A 180 9.67 -7.25 0.01
CA ALA A 180 11.01 -7.08 -0.53
C ALA A 180 11.23 -5.68 -1.16
N SER A 181 10.18 -5.07 -1.74
CA SER A 181 10.30 -3.72 -2.32
C SER A 181 10.48 -2.63 -1.26
N ILE A 182 10.08 -2.89 -0.01
CA ILE A 182 10.34 -1.98 1.11
C ILE A 182 11.83 -1.95 1.44
N ASP A 183 12.55 -3.06 1.36
CA ASP A 183 14.02 -3.07 1.53
C ASP A 183 14.71 -2.25 0.43
N GLU A 184 14.22 -2.35 -0.81
CA GLU A 184 14.72 -1.54 -1.92
C GLU A 184 14.43 -0.04 -1.75
N TYR A 185 13.34 0.31 -1.07
CA TYR A 185 13.03 1.69 -0.70
C TYR A 185 13.92 2.17 0.45
N ILE A 186 14.16 1.34 1.47
CA ILE A 186 15.06 1.63 2.59
C ILE A 186 16.47 1.97 2.08
N LYS A 187 17.04 1.16 1.18
CA LYS A 187 18.38 1.41 0.58
C LYS A 187 18.47 2.79 -0.08
N ASP A 188 17.42 3.20 -0.79
CA ASP A 188 17.36 4.51 -1.43
C ASP A 188 17.15 5.63 -0.39
N LEU A 189 16.36 5.39 0.66
CA LEU A 189 16.11 6.33 1.76
C LEU A 189 17.37 6.67 2.55
N GLU A 190 18.24 5.68 2.79
CA GLU A 190 19.52 5.84 3.52
C GLU A 190 20.46 6.86 2.86
N THR A 191 20.37 7.02 1.55
CA THR A 191 21.34 7.78 0.76
C THR A 191 20.76 9.04 0.11
N LYS A 192 19.43 9.18 0.07
CA LYS A 192 18.75 10.27 -0.66
C LYS A 192 17.92 11.13 0.27
N GLN A 193 18.48 12.27 0.68
CA GLN A 193 17.79 13.26 1.53
C GLN A 193 16.41 13.66 0.99
N ALA A 194 16.29 13.86 -0.33
CA ALA A 194 15.00 14.20 -0.94
C ALA A 194 13.92 13.12 -0.74
N LEU A 195 14.28 11.83 -0.68
CA LEU A 195 13.34 10.77 -0.37
C LEU A 195 12.94 10.77 1.10
N PHE A 196 13.85 11.13 2.00
CA PHE A 196 13.53 11.29 3.40
C PHE A 196 12.61 12.49 3.65
N ASP A 197 12.82 13.59 2.94
CA ASP A 197 11.89 14.74 2.99
C ASP A 197 10.50 14.36 2.45
N ASN A 198 10.45 13.55 1.39
CA ASN A 198 9.20 13.00 0.87
C ASN A 198 8.53 12.08 1.89
N PHE A 199 9.29 11.19 2.55
CA PHE A 199 8.77 10.31 3.60
C PHE A 199 8.06 11.13 4.69
N LYS A 200 8.72 12.19 5.20
CA LYS A 200 8.11 13.08 6.22
C LYS A 200 6.81 13.70 5.74
N LYS A 201 6.79 14.25 4.52
CA LYS A 201 5.60 14.87 3.93
C LYS A 201 4.47 13.86 3.72
N GLY A 202 4.81 12.68 3.20
CA GLY A 202 3.86 11.61 2.91
C GLY A 202 3.22 11.04 4.16
N PHE A 203 4.02 10.85 5.22
CA PHE A 203 3.53 10.40 6.52
C PHE A 203 2.51 11.40 7.08
N LEU A 204 2.84 12.69 7.09
CA LEU A 204 1.98 13.73 7.65
C LEU A 204 0.67 13.92 6.86
N CYS A 205 0.70 13.72 5.54
CA CYS A 205 -0.51 13.71 4.71
C CYS A 205 -1.54 12.64 5.12
N MET A 206 -1.13 11.63 5.90
CA MET A 206 -1.97 10.53 6.36
C MET A 206 -2.18 10.54 7.89
N ALA A 207 -1.23 11.09 8.65
CA ALA A 207 -1.26 11.16 10.11
C ALA A 207 -1.99 12.38 10.67
N THR A 208 -2.23 13.41 9.85
CA THR A 208 -2.98 14.60 10.28
C THR A 208 -4.48 14.29 10.31
N ALA A 209 -5.12 14.64 11.41
CA ALA A 209 -6.54 14.38 11.63
C ALA A 209 -7.39 15.09 10.55
N SER A 210 -8.24 14.34 9.84
CA SER A 210 -9.22 14.97 8.97
C SER A 210 -10.33 15.60 9.81
N SER A 211 -10.48 16.93 9.71
CA SER A 211 -11.64 17.74 10.12
C SER A 211 -12.25 17.43 11.49
N LYS A 212 -12.23 18.41 12.41
CA LYS A 212 -12.94 18.46 13.72
C LYS A 212 -14.15 17.51 13.82
N LEU A 213 -13.91 16.23 14.12
CA LEU A 213 -14.95 15.29 14.47
C LEU A 213 -15.40 15.69 15.87
N THR A 214 -16.70 15.96 16.05
CA THR A 214 -17.25 16.14 17.40
C THR A 214 -17.08 14.82 18.13
N ILE A 215 -16.20 14.80 19.13
CA ILE A 215 -16.01 13.62 19.98
C ILE A 215 -17.36 13.34 20.66
N PRO A 216 -17.93 12.13 20.50
CA PRO A 216 -19.16 11.73 21.20
C PRO A 216 -19.01 11.89 22.71
N ASP A 217 -20.05 12.35 23.40
CA ASP A 217 -19.99 12.62 24.84
C ASP A 217 -19.64 11.36 25.66
N CYS A 218 -20.01 10.17 25.19
CA CYS A 218 -19.64 8.90 25.82
C CYS A 218 -18.13 8.62 25.86
N LEU A 219 -17.34 9.24 24.98
CA LEU A 219 -15.88 9.14 25.00
C LEU A 219 -15.22 10.27 25.81
N LYS A 220 -15.99 11.26 26.27
CA LYS A 220 -15.50 12.36 27.11
C LYS A 220 -15.58 12.04 28.61
N GLU A 221 -16.39 11.05 28.98
CA GLU A 221 -16.64 10.68 30.38
C GLU A 221 -15.60 9.69 30.94
N GLU A 222 -14.78 9.08 30.08
CA GLU A 222 -13.60 8.28 30.47
C GLU A 222 -12.34 9.16 30.55
N GLN A 223 -12.33 10.18 31.42
CA GLN A 223 -11.11 10.90 31.73
C GLN A 223 -10.27 10.10 32.73
N TRP A 224 -9.15 9.53 32.25
CA TRP A 224 -8.05 9.00 33.05
C TRP A 224 -7.08 10.10 33.45
#